data_AF-A0A432I7E5-F1
#
_entry.id   AF-A0A432I7E5-F1
#
_cell.length_a   1.000
_cell.length_b   1.000
_cell.length_c   1.000
_cell.angle_alpha   90.00
_cell.angle_beta   90.00
_cell.angle_gamma   90.00
#
_symmetry.space_group_name_H-M   'P 1'
#
loop_
_entity.id
_entity.type
_entity.pdbx_description
1 polymer ?
#
loop_
_entity_poly.entity_id
_entity_poly.type
_entity_poly.pdbx_seq_one_letter_code
_entity_poly.pdbx_strand_id
1 'polypeptide(L)' 'MTDTVRAPKDDEERARFERALERGAGMSLERFIERITGEEPDEELVESIRAALQMHSESGEPADVRKLVENWLAWRIEMT' A
#
# COMPACT_ATOMS: atom_id res chain seq x y z
N MET A 1 8.48 14.17 -9.60
CA MET A 1 7.06 13.75 -9.76
C MET A 1 6.66 13.16 -8.42
N THR A 2 5.70 13.79 -7.73
CA THR A 2 5.26 13.37 -6.40
C THR A 2 3.94 12.62 -6.61
N ASP A 3 3.98 11.28 -6.61
CA ASP A 3 2.79 10.44 -6.63
C ASP A 3 2.13 10.48 -5.24
N THR A 4 1.48 11.60 -4.94
CA THR A 4 0.73 11.77 -3.70
C THR A 4 -0.69 11.25 -3.91
N VAL A 5 -0.92 9.99 -3.54
CA VAL A 5 -2.27 9.42 -3.46
C VAL A 5 -2.95 10.02 -2.23
N ARG A 6 -4.04 10.76 -2.44
CA ARG A 6 -4.84 11.38 -1.37
C ARG A 6 -5.70 10.32 -0.69
N ALA A 7 -5.80 10.34 0.64
CA ALA A 7 -6.76 9.48 1.35
C ALA A 7 -8.20 9.78 0.92
N PRO A 8 -9.03 8.74 0.79
CA PRO A 8 -10.46 8.90 0.61
C PRO A 8 -11.10 9.51 1.87
N LYS A 9 -11.85 10.60 1.73
CA LYS A 9 -12.55 11.31 2.81
C LYS A 9 -14.05 10.99 2.91
N ASP A 10 -14.62 10.21 1.99
CA ASP A 10 -16.03 9.84 1.96
C ASP A 10 -16.22 8.34 1.66
N ASP A 11 -17.26 7.70 2.18
CA ASP A 11 -17.60 6.28 1.93
C ASP A 11 -17.68 5.94 0.42
N GLU A 12 -17.99 6.94 -0.42
CA GLU A 12 -17.93 6.84 -1.88
C GLU A 12 -16.50 6.73 -2.43
N GLU A 13 -15.52 7.39 -1.80
CA GLU A 13 -14.11 7.29 -2.19
C GLU A 13 -13.49 5.96 -1.72
N ARG A 14 -13.94 5.37 -0.61
CA ARG A 14 -13.54 4.01 -0.18
C ARG A 14 -14.03 2.94 -1.17
N ALA A 15 -15.29 3.05 -1.59
CA ALA A 15 -15.85 2.19 -2.64
C ALA A 15 -15.18 2.40 -4.02
N ARG A 16 -14.68 3.61 -4.32
CA ARG A 16 -13.87 3.87 -5.52
C ARG A 16 -12.47 3.27 -5.43
N PHE A 17 -11.83 3.32 -4.27
CA PHE A 17 -10.52 2.71 -4.04
C PHE A 17 -10.59 1.18 -4.13
N GLU A 18 -11.60 0.57 -3.50
CA GLU A 18 -11.91 -0.86 -3.64
C GLU A 18 -12.24 -1.22 -5.09
N ARG A 19 -13.08 -0.44 -5.78
CA ARG A 19 -13.36 -0.65 -7.22
C ARG A 19 -12.14 -0.43 -8.12
N ALA A 20 -11.18 0.39 -7.73
CA ALA A 20 -9.93 0.59 -8.46
C ALA A 20 -8.94 -0.55 -8.23
N LEU A 21 -8.99 -1.19 -7.06
CA LEU A 21 -8.37 -2.50 -6.82
C LEU A 21 -9.05 -3.60 -7.66
N GLU A 22 -10.39 -3.62 -7.71
CA GLU A 22 -11.18 -4.62 -8.45
C GLU A 22 -11.13 -4.46 -9.98
N ARG A 23 -11.08 -3.22 -10.50
CA ARG A 23 -10.97 -2.96 -11.95
C ARG A 23 -9.53 -2.82 -12.41
N GLY A 24 -8.61 -2.54 -11.50
CA GLY A 24 -7.24 -2.22 -11.81
C GLY A 24 -7.11 -1.04 -12.79
N ALA A 25 -5.91 -0.55 -12.99
CA ALA A 25 -5.28 -0.85 -14.27
C ALA A 25 -4.41 -2.12 -14.13
N GLY A 26 -5.03 -3.21 -13.69
CA GLY A 26 -4.50 -4.56 -13.58
C GLY A 26 -3.45 -4.89 -12.51
N MET A 27 -3.15 -4.02 -11.54
CA MET A 27 -1.98 -4.24 -10.67
C MET A 27 -2.37 -4.55 -9.22
N SER A 28 -2.04 -5.76 -8.77
CA SER A 28 -2.24 -6.20 -7.38
C SER A 28 -1.26 -5.51 -6.42
N LEU A 29 -1.51 -5.59 -5.11
CA LEU A 29 -0.60 -5.04 -4.10
C LEU A 29 0.79 -5.67 -4.24
N GLU A 30 0.85 -6.97 -4.48
CA GLU A 30 2.07 -7.73 -4.73
C GLU A 30 2.82 -7.16 -5.94
N ARG A 31 2.14 -6.93 -7.07
CA ARG A 31 2.74 -6.30 -8.25
C ARG A 31 3.19 -4.86 -8.03
N PHE A 32 2.48 -4.11 -7.19
CA PHE A 32 2.86 -2.74 -6.82
C PHE A 32 4.13 -2.74 -5.97
N ILE A 33 4.20 -3.64 -4.99
CA ILE A 33 5.39 -3.82 -4.15
C ILE A 33 6.57 -4.29 -5.01
N GLU A 34 6.39 -5.30 -5.87
CA GLU A 34 7.40 -5.77 -6.83
C GLU A 34 7.93 -4.63 -7.71
N ARG A 35 7.08 -3.70 -8.14
CA ARG A 35 7.50 -2.54 -8.92
C ARG A 35 8.34 -1.54 -8.12
N ILE A 36 8.13 -1.44 -6.81
CA ILE A 36 8.90 -0.58 -5.91
C ILE A 36 10.24 -1.22 -5.57
N THR A 37 10.23 -2.49 -5.21
CA THR A 37 11.38 -3.24 -4.70
C THR A 37 12.26 -3.79 -5.82
N GLY A 38 11.68 -4.05 -7.00
CA GLY A 38 12.33 -4.76 -8.10
C GLY A 38 12.34 -6.29 -7.90
N GLU A 39 11.73 -6.80 -6.84
CA GLU A 39 11.74 -8.22 -6.45
C GLU A 39 10.34 -8.69 -6.04
N GLU A 40 10.02 -9.96 -6.30
CA GLU A 40 8.74 -10.55 -5.89
C GLU A 40 8.60 -10.48 -4.36
N PRO A 41 7.55 -9.83 -3.82
CA PRO A 41 7.39 -9.69 -2.39
C PRO A 41 6.96 -11.01 -1.76
N ASP A 42 7.49 -11.31 -0.57
CA ASP A 42 6.98 -12.40 0.25
C ASP A 42 5.64 -12.07 0.90
N GLU A 43 4.95 -13.12 1.36
CA GLU A 43 3.64 -13.03 2.00
C GLU A 43 3.66 -12.12 3.24
N GLU A 44 4.73 -12.17 4.04
CA GLU A 44 4.89 -11.34 5.25
C GLU A 44 4.91 -9.85 4.92
N LEU A 45 5.61 -9.45 3.86
CA LEU A 45 5.62 -8.08 3.35
C LEU A 45 4.22 -7.65 2.93
N VAL A 46 3.56 -8.45 2.11
CA VAL A 46 2.23 -8.14 1.56
C VAL A 46 1.20 -7.98 2.68
N GLU A 47 1.19 -8.88 3.66
CA GLU A 47 0.29 -8.83 4.81
C GLU A 47 0.57 -7.64 5.71
N SER A 48 1.84 -7.34 5.99
CA SER A 48 2.23 -6.18 6.80
C SER A 48 1.78 -4.86 6.18
N ILE A 49 1.96 -4.72 4.86
CA ILE A 49 1.52 -3.53 4.13
C ILE A 49 -0.01 -3.44 4.06
N ARG A 50 -0.70 -4.58 3.88
CA ARG A 50 -2.16 -4.64 3.93
C ARG A 50 -2.70 -4.20 5.29
N ALA A 51 -2.11 -4.67 6.39
CA ALA A 51 -2.50 -4.28 7.74
C ALA A 51 -2.27 -2.79 7.99
N ALA A 52 -1.11 -2.25 7.59
CA ALA A 52 -0.82 -0.82 7.71
C ALA A 52 -1.82 0.04 6.92
N LEU A 53 -2.20 -0.38 5.70
CA LEU A 53 -3.20 0.32 4.90
C LEU A 53 -4.58 0.34 5.58
N GLN A 54 -5.00 -0.77 6.20
CA GLN A 54 -6.24 -0.81 6.96
C GLN A 54 -6.20 0.18 8.14
N MET A 55 -5.11 0.18 8.91
CA MET A 55 -4.94 1.11 10.04
C MET A 55 -4.99 2.58 9.62
N HIS A 56 -4.36 2.94 8.49
CA HIS A 56 -4.44 4.30 7.95
C HIS A 56 -5.85 4.66 7.44
N SER A 57 -6.59 3.69 6.89
CA SER A 57 -7.99 3.93 6.48
C SER A 57 -8.88 4.23 7.69
N GLU A 58 -8.59 3.65 8.85
CA GLU A 58 -9.35 3.88 10.08
C GLU A 58 -9.02 5.23 10.73
N SER A 59 -7.79 5.75 10.55
CA SER A 59 -7.38 7.06 11.07
C SER A 59 -7.87 8.25 10.22
N GLY A 60 -8.34 7.99 8.99
CA GLY A 60 -8.77 9.02 8.05
C GLY A 60 -7.62 9.80 7.40
N GLU A 61 -6.38 9.32 7.55
CA GLU A 61 -5.18 9.93 6.96
C GLU A 61 -4.76 9.24 5.65
N PRO A 62 -4.16 9.98 4.69
CA PRO A 62 -3.59 9.38 3.48
C PRO A 62 -2.52 8.36 3.80
N ALA A 63 -2.70 7.14 3.31
CA ALA A 63 -1.63 6.15 3.31
C ALA A 63 -0.73 6.33 2.09
N ASP A 64 0.57 6.49 2.32
CA ASP A 64 1.58 6.46 1.27
C ASP A 64 2.17 5.04 1.20
N VAL A 65 1.63 4.21 0.29
CA VAL A 65 2.01 2.80 0.15
C VAL A 65 3.51 2.65 -0.09
N ARG A 66 4.15 3.56 -0.83
CA ARG A 66 5.59 3.53 -1.08
C ARG A 66 6.36 3.68 0.23
N LYS A 67 6.00 4.66 1.05
CA LYS A 67 6.63 4.86 2.36
C LYS A 67 6.41 3.67 3.28
N LEU A 68 5.23 3.07 3.27
CA LEU A 68 4.95 1.88 4.08
C LEU A 68 5.89 0.73 3.69
N VAL A 69 6.10 0.49 2.39
CA VAL A 69 7.03 -0.53 1.87
C VAL A 69 8.47 -0.20 2.26
N GLU A 70 8.92 1.03 2.02
CA GLU A 70 10.29 1.48 2.33
C GLU A 70 10.59 1.36 3.83
N ASN A 71 9.65 1.78 4.69
CA ASN A 71 9.80 1.69 6.15
C ASN A 71 9.89 0.25 6.63
N TRP A 72 9.05 -0.63 6.09
CA TRP A 72 9.06 -2.03 6.49
C TRP A 72 10.34 -2.75 6.06
N LEU A 73 10.85 -2.47 4.85
CA LEU A 73 12.12 -3.03 4.38
C LEU A 73 13.31 -2.52 5.19
N ALA A 74 13.31 -1.23 5.53
CA ALA A 74 14.32 -0.66 6.42
C ALA A 74 14.32 -1.35 7.78
N TRP A 75 13.13 -1.54 8.38
CA TRP A 75 12.98 -2.26 9.64
C TRP A 75 13.47 -3.71 9.56
N ARG A 76 13.17 -4.42 8.47
CA ARG A 76 13.63 -5.80 8.26
C ARG A 76 15.16 -5.90 8.21
N ILE A 77 15.82 -4.95 7.55
CA ILE A 77 17.29 -4.88 7.49
C ILE A 77 17.88 -4.62 8.88
N GLU A 78 17.29 -3.73 9.68
CA GLU A 78 17.75 -3.46 11.05
C GLU A 78 17.61 -4.65 12.01
N MET A 79 16.74 -5.61 11.68
CA MET A 79 16.49 -6.81 12.48
C MET A 79 17.27 -8.05 12.03
N THR A 80 18.07 -7.95 10.98
CA THR A 80 18.91 -9.04 10.45
C THR A 80 20.36 -8.87 10.90
#